data_AF-A0A2K3IXC2-F1
#
_entry.id   AF-A0A2K3IXC2-F1
#
_cell.length_a   1.000
_cell.length_b   1.000
_cell.length_c   1.000
_cell.angle_alpha   90.00
_cell.angle_beta   90.00
_cell.angle_gamma   90.00
#
_symmetry.space_group_name_H-M   'P 1'
#
loop_
_entity.id
_entity.type
_entity.pdbx_description
1 polymer ?
#
loop_
_entity_poly.entity_id
_entity_poly.type
_entity_poly.pdbx_seq_one_letter_code
_entity_poly.pdbx_strand_id
1 'polypeptide(L)'
;MKDKIIKEVMEWCEKQEKTPDIYMDEFVDLVINKTANALFEEIKIELENEFESGNLHHPFIISDEYYLYLKLKEIKNKIVNPEKDEDYIENELEKK
;
A
#
# COMPACT_ATOMS: atom_id res chain seq x y z
N MET A 1 -3.46 -9.58 -0.79
CA MET A 1 -3.30 -8.56 -1.86
C MET A 1 -2.58 -9.10 -3.10
N LYS A 2 -1.34 -9.58 -2.97
CA LYS A 2 -0.51 -10.10 -4.08
C LYS A 2 -1.24 -11.09 -5.00
N ASP A 3 -1.87 -12.12 -4.41
CA ASP A 3 -2.55 -13.17 -5.19
C ASP A 3 -3.78 -12.66 -5.94
N LYS A 4 -4.48 -11.66 -5.40
CA LYS A 4 -5.62 -11.01 -6.06
C LYS A 4 -5.17 -10.23 -7.29
N ILE A 5 -4.08 -9.46 -7.17
CA ILE A 5 -3.51 -8.69 -8.29
C ILE A 5 -3.03 -9.66 -9.38
N ILE A 6 -2.30 -10.72 -9.01
CA ILE A 6 -1.83 -11.73 -9.96
C ILE A 6 -3.00 -12.36 -10.71
N LYS A 7 -4.07 -12.75 -9.99
CA LYS A 7 -5.25 -13.34 -10.61
C LYS A 7 -5.92 -12.40 -11.62
N GLU A 8 -6.20 -11.15 -11.24
CA GLU A 8 -6.87 -10.18 -12.11
C GLU A 8 -6.04 -9.84 -13.37
N VAL A 9 -4.72 -9.80 -13.23
CA VAL A 9 -3.80 -9.56 -14.34
C VAL A 9 -3.76 -10.77 -15.29
N MET A 10 -3.71 -11.99 -14.76
CA MET A 10 -3.75 -13.22 -15.58
C MET A 10 -5.07 -13.35 -16.36
N GLU A 11 -6.20 -13.05 -15.72
CA GLU A 11 -7.52 -13.04 -16.37
C GLU A 11 -7.64 -11.99 -17.47
N TRP A 12 -6.90 -10.88 -17.37
CA TRP A 12 -6.81 -9.88 -18.44
C TRP A 12 -5.95 -10.39 -19.60
N CYS A 13 -4.80 -11.01 -19.32
CA CYS A 13 -3.93 -11.60 -20.35
C CYS A 13 -4.66 -12.67 -21.19
N GLU A 14 -5.49 -13.50 -20.57
CA GLU A 14 -6.26 -14.55 -21.27
C GLU A 14 -7.29 -13.99 -22.27
N LYS A 15 -7.68 -12.71 -22.14
CA LYS A 15 -8.69 -12.06 -22.98
C LYS A 15 -8.11 -11.32 -24.18
N GLN A 16 -6.79 -11.23 -24.31
CA GLN A 16 -6.12 -10.52 -25.40
C GLN A 16 -5.77 -11.47 -26.57
N GLU A 17 -6.06 -11.07 -27.81
CA GLU A 17 -5.64 -11.81 -29.02
C GLU A 17 -4.12 -11.67 -29.28
N LYS A 18 -3.51 -12.62 -29.98
CA LYS A 18 -2.05 -12.86 -30.04
C LYS A 18 -1.21 -11.79 -30.78
N THR A 19 -1.06 -10.58 -30.24
CA THR A 19 -0.10 -9.55 -30.75
C THR A 19 0.87 -9.02 -29.67
N PRO A 20 2.00 -9.70 -29.42
CA PRO A 20 2.76 -9.60 -28.16
C PRO A 20 3.37 -8.23 -27.80
N ASP A 21 3.76 -7.39 -28.75
CA ASP A 21 4.54 -6.17 -28.45
C ASP A 21 3.71 -4.97 -27.99
N ILE A 22 2.42 -4.88 -28.34
CA ILE A 22 1.52 -3.80 -27.90
C ILE A 22 1.10 -4.01 -26.42
N TYR A 23 1.19 -5.25 -25.92
CA TYR A 23 0.65 -5.62 -24.61
C TYR A 23 1.58 -5.38 -23.44
N MET A 24 2.89 -5.17 -23.64
CA MET A 24 3.80 -5.02 -22.50
C MET A 24 3.61 -3.69 -21.77
N ASP A 25 3.43 -2.59 -22.49
CA ASP A 25 3.16 -1.28 -21.88
C ASP A 25 1.78 -1.29 -21.20
N GLU A 26 0.75 -1.82 -21.86
CA GLU A 26 -0.59 -1.97 -21.29
C GLU A 26 -0.62 -2.88 -20.05
N PHE A 27 0.18 -3.94 -20.07
CA PHE A 27 0.35 -4.84 -18.93
C PHE A 27 1.03 -4.15 -17.75
N VAL A 28 2.10 -3.39 -17.99
CA VAL A 28 2.79 -2.61 -16.96
C VAL A 28 1.84 -1.59 -16.36
N ASP A 29 1.10 -0.84 -17.18
CA ASP A 29 0.10 0.11 -16.73
C ASP A 29 -1.00 -0.56 -15.90
N LEU A 30 -1.49 -1.73 -16.34
CA LEU A 30 -2.48 -2.50 -15.60
C LEU A 30 -1.95 -2.91 -14.22
N VAL A 31 -0.74 -3.48 -14.15
CA VAL A 31 -0.13 -3.91 -12.89
C VAL A 31 0.08 -2.72 -11.96
N ILE A 32 0.57 -1.59 -12.47
CA ILE A 32 0.76 -0.35 -11.69
C ILE A 32 -0.58 0.14 -11.15
N ASN A 33 -1.59 0.27 -12.01
CA ASN A 33 -2.91 0.77 -11.62
C ASN A 33 -3.58 -0.14 -10.59
N LYS A 34 -3.52 -1.46 -10.77
CA LYS A 34 -4.08 -2.43 -9.83
C LYS A 34 -3.37 -2.40 -8.48
N THR A 35 -2.04 -2.27 -8.50
CA THR A 35 -1.25 -2.15 -7.27
C THR A 35 -1.54 -0.84 -6.54
N ALA A 36 -1.62 0.28 -7.25
CA ALA A 36 -1.95 1.58 -6.69
C ALA A 36 -3.36 1.57 -6.05
N ASN A 37 -4.37 1.06 -6.76
CA ASN A 37 -5.72 0.95 -6.23
C ASN A 37 -5.77 0.08 -4.97
N ALA A 38 -5.08 -1.06 -4.96
CA ALA A 38 -5.02 -1.92 -3.78
C ALA A 38 -4.35 -1.21 -2.59
N LEU A 39 -3.29 -0.43 -2.82
CA LEU A 39 -2.64 0.36 -1.79
C LEU A 39 -3.57 1.45 -1.23
N PHE A 40 -4.30 2.17 -2.09
CA PHE A 40 -5.25 3.20 -1.66
C PHE A 40 -6.41 2.62 -0.83
N GLU A 41 -6.92 1.44 -1.17
CA GLU A 41 -7.94 0.76 -0.37
C GLU A 41 -7.42 0.40 1.03
N GLU A 42 -6.19 -0.12 1.16
CA GLU A 42 -5.62 -0.38 2.50
C GLU A 42 -5.42 0.91 3.32
N ILE A 43 -4.94 1.98 2.68
CA ILE A 43 -4.79 3.29 3.34
C ILE A 43 -6.14 3.78 3.86
N LYS A 44 -7.18 3.67 3.03
CA LYS A 44 -8.53 4.06 3.40
C LYS A 44 -9.04 3.25 4.58
N ILE A 45 -8.94 1.92 4.52
CA ILE A 45 -9.40 1.02 5.59
C ILE A 45 -8.71 1.32 6.91
N GLU A 46 -7.38 1.49 6.91
CA GLU A 46 -6.62 1.82 8.12
C GLU A 46 -7.07 3.16 8.72
N LEU A 47 -7.21 4.22 7.91
CA LEU A 47 -7.66 5.52 8.40
C LEU A 47 -9.12 5.51 8.87
N GLU A 48 -10.01 4.78 8.19
CA GLU A 48 -11.41 4.61 8.61
C GLU A 48 -11.47 3.88 9.96
N ASN A 49 -10.74 2.78 10.13
CA ASN A 49 -10.65 2.06 11.39
C ASN A 49 -10.10 2.94 12.52
N GLU A 50 -9.11 3.77 12.23
CA GLU A 50 -8.54 4.69 13.21
C GLU A 50 -9.53 5.79 13.64
N PHE A 51 -10.26 6.33 12.66
CA PHE A 51 -11.28 7.33 12.89
C PHE A 51 -12.44 6.75 13.73
N GLU A 52 -12.92 5.56 13.40
CA GLU A 52 -13.98 4.87 14.14
C GLU A 52 -13.58 4.50 15.56
N SER A 53 -12.34 4.08 15.78
CA SER A 53 -11.81 3.72 17.10
C SER A 53 -11.37 4.93 17.95
N GLY A 54 -11.33 6.12 17.36
CA GLY A 54 -10.93 7.36 18.05
C GLY A 54 -9.44 7.42 18.39
N ASN A 55 -8.61 6.60 17.75
CA ASN A 55 -7.17 6.49 18.01
C ASN A 55 -6.29 7.35 17.08
N LEU A 56 -6.90 8.17 16.21
CA LEU A 56 -6.21 9.10 15.31
C LEU A 56 -5.26 10.08 16.05
N HIS A 57 -5.35 10.14 17.39
CA HIS A 57 -4.48 10.95 18.23
C HIS A 57 -3.10 10.30 18.39
N HIS A 58 -2.10 10.97 17.85
CA HIS A 58 -0.71 10.68 18.14
C HIS A 58 -0.35 11.16 19.57
N PRO A 59 0.47 10.43 20.34
CA PRO A 59 0.85 10.79 21.72
C PRO A 59 1.61 12.13 21.84
N PHE A 60 2.07 12.68 20.73
CA PHE A 60 2.71 13.99 20.64
C PHE A 60 1.91 14.93 19.73
N ILE A 61 1.94 16.22 20.03
CA ILE A 61 1.42 17.25 19.11
C ILE A 61 2.30 17.25 17.87
N ILE A 62 1.77 16.74 16.77
CA ILE A 62 2.41 16.73 15.46
C ILE A 62 1.48 17.38 14.43
N SER A 63 2.06 17.87 13.33
CA SER A 63 1.22 18.31 12.22
C SER A 63 0.47 17.12 11.61
N ASP A 64 -0.70 17.41 11.07
CA ASP A 64 -1.48 16.51 10.22
C ASP A 64 -0.65 15.94 9.05
N GLU A 65 0.17 16.76 8.41
CA GLU A 65 1.09 16.32 7.36
C GLU A 65 2.09 15.27 7.86
N TYR A 66 2.66 15.47 9.05
CA TYR A 66 3.63 14.54 9.62
C TYR A 66 2.97 13.25 10.10
N TYR A 67 1.75 13.34 10.65
CA TYR A 67 0.91 12.19 10.97
C TYR A 67 0.69 11.31 9.75
N LEU A 68 0.20 11.91 8.65
CA LEU A 68 -0.04 11.19 7.40
C LEU A 68 1.24 10.55 6.88
N TYR A 69 2.38 11.24 6.94
CA TYR A 69 3.66 10.65 6.55
C TYR A 69 4.00 9.39 7.38
N LEU A 70 3.89 9.46 8.70
CA LEU A 70 4.16 8.32 9.58
C LEU A 70 3.21 7.16 9.29
N LYS A 71 1.91 7.45 9.15
CA LYS A 71 0.90 6.41 8.89
C LYS A 71 1.09 5.74 7.54
N LEU A 72 1.37 6.52 6.48
CA LEU A 72 1.69 5.96 5.17
C LEU A 72 2.97 5.14 5.18
N LYS A 73 3.98 5.53 5.97
CA LYS A 73 5.22 4.76 6.16
C LYS A 73 4.93 3.42 6.87
N GLU A 74 4.10 3.43 7.90
CA GLU A 74 3.64 2.22 8.61
C GLU A 74 2.90 1.26 7.66
N ILE A 75 1.89 1.76 6.93
CA ILE A 75 1.11 0.97 5.96
C ILE A 75 2.03 0.38 4.88
N LYS A 76 2.97 1.17 4.35
CA LYS A 76 3.97 0.68 3.38
C LYS A 76 4.79 -0.47 3.97
N ASN A 77 5.24 -0.33 5.22
CA ASN A 77 6.06 -1.34 5.87
C ASN A 77 5.29 -2.65 6.09
N LYS A 78 4.03 -2.59 6.55
CA LYS A 78 3.13 -3.74 6.67
C LYS A 78 2.99 -4.50 5.34
N ILE A 79 2.84 -3.77 4.24
CA ILE A 79 2.63 -4.36 2.91
C ILE A 79 3.91 -4.97 2.33
N VAL A 80 5.06 -4.30 2.48
CA VAL A 80 6.33 -4.73 1.86
C VAL A 80 7.07 -5.76 2.70
N ASN A 81 6.98 -5.67 4.03
CA ASN A 81 7.68 -6.52 4.99
C ASN A 81 6.75 -6.92 6.16
N PRO A 82 5.79 -7.84 5.92
CA PRO A 82 4.80 -8.23 6.93
C PRO A 82 5.40 -8.92 8.17
N GLU A 83 6.68 -9.28 8.16
CA GLU A 83 7.38 -9.93 9.27
C GLU A 83 8.06 -8.95 10.25
N LYS A 84 8.01 -7.62 10.00
CA LYS A 84 8.81 -6.61 10.74
C LYS A 84 8.01 -5.61 11.58
N ASP A 85 6.77 -5.93 11.92
CA ASP A 85 5.80 -4.95 12.45
C ASP A 85 6.15 -4.32 13.81
N GLU A 86 7.08 -4.85 14.61
CA GLU A 86 7.31 -4.32 15.97
C GLU A 86 8.61 -3.49 16.14
N ASP A 87 9.66 -3.69 15.34
CA ASP A 87 11.02 -3.15 15.66
C ASP A 87 11.43 -1.87 14.90
N TYR A 88 10.68 -1.40 13.90
CA TYR A 88 11.21 -0.39 12.97
C TYR A 88 11.04 1.07 13.42
N ILE A 89 10.08 1.38 14.30
CA ILE A 89 9.83 2.75 14.77
C ILE A 89 10.89 3.18 15.81
N GLU A 90 11.31 2.29 16.70
CA GLU A 90 12.36 2.60 17.70
C GLU A 90 13.74 2.84 17.05
N ASN A 91 14.10 2.03 16.05
CA ASN A 91 15.44 2.06 15.44
C ASN A 91 15.78 3.33 14.63
N GLU A 92 14.79 4.15 14.25
CA GLU A 92 15.04 5.47 13.64
C GLU A 92 15.06 6.63 14.63
N LEU A 93 14.44 6.47 15.81
CA LEU A 93 14.48 7.47 16.88
C LEU A 93 15.83 7.47 17.61
N GLU A 94 16.51 6.33 17.70
CA GLU A 94 17.84 6.21 18.33
C GLU A 94 19.02 6.68 17.45
N LYS A 95 18.78 7.00 16.18
CA LYS A 95 19.82 7.40 15.20
C LYS A 95 19.92 8.92 14.97
N LYS A 96 19.24 9.74 15.76
CA LYS A 96 19.38 11.20 15.78
C LYS A 96 19.93 11.68 17.11
#